data_AF-A0A0M3IIU6-F1
#
_entry.id   AF-A0A0M3IIU6-F1
#
_cell.length_a   1.000
_cell.length_b   1.000
_cell.length_c   1.000
_cell.angle_alpha   90.00
_cell.angle_beta   90.00
_cell.angle_gamma   90.00
#
_symmetry.space_group_name_H-M   'P 1'
#
loop_
_entity.id
_entity.type
_entity.pdbx_description
1 polymer ?
#
loop_
_entity_poly.entity_id
_entity_poly.type
_entity_poly.pdbx_seq_one_letter_code
_entity_poly.pdbx_strand_id
1 'polypeptide(L)'
;MLSGWDVTCLIVFWVFIFGKCQTEEVLVSVTDRMTSSNERKYIIYDVNHGEGFNLRRDVFMRIADTVRTLRERGHNYVLVLPPWGGLYHWKTAESKLPWSLFFDVASINQLVPVVEFHQFLQETNNDDIDEVIYLQGYVEGWKDGHFEIKYDKRECIDGNKYYGFRDGKWHGWFFSYNGVRAIAFSCVSIQGDSNTLADLIERNHSAANSLFIDRAEAILHSRFGDSRYWQARRAMRYAKHLVQLGNDFR
;
A
#
# COMPACT_ATOMS: atom_id res chain seq x y z
N MET A 1 11.28 76.77 -26.15
CA MET A 1 10.46 76.24 -27.27
C MET A 1 9.81 74.97 -26.78
N LEU A 2 8.48 75.01 -26.64
CA LEU A 2 7.60 73.94 -26.21
C LEU A 2 7.18 73.10 -27.43
N SER A 3 7.15 71.78 -27.29
CA SER A 3 6.29 70.85 -28.06
C SER A 3 6.40 69.48 -27.40
N GLY A 4 5.36 68.74 -27.03
CA GLY A 4 3.91 68.87 -27.15
C GLY A 4 3.33 67.61 -26.48
N TRP A 5 2.20 67.74 -25.80
CA TRP A 5 1.48 66.66 -25.13
C TRP A 5 0.51 65.98 -26.11
N ASP A 6 0.21 64.68 -25.88
CA ASP A 6 -1.11 64.01 -26.02
C ASP A 6 -0.91 62.49 -25.80
N VAL A 7 -1.27 61.90 -24.65
CA VAL A 7 -2.59 61.48 -24.15
C VAL A 7 -3.16 60.21 -24.83
N THR A 8 -3.02 59.09 -24.09
CA THR A 8 -3.87 57.87 -24.02
C THR A 8 -4.28 57.12 -25.29
N CYS A 9 -3.85 55.85 -25.38
CA CYS A 9 -4.77 54.76 -25.73
C CYS A 9 -4.34 53.43 -25.07
N LEU A 10 -5.19 52.99 -24.15
CA LEU A 10 -5.40 51.64 -23.66
C LEU A 10 -4.95 50.52 -24.61
N ILE A 11 -3.95 49.72 -24.22
CA ILE A 11 -4.01 48.26 -24.38
C ILE A 11 -3.39 47.63 -23.12
N VAL A 12 -4.28 47.31 -22.18
CA VAL A 12 -4.07 46.27 -21.18
C VAL A 12 -4.01 44.94 -21.94
N PHE A 13 -2.85 44.32 -22.04
CA PHE A 13 -2.76 42.89 -22.35
C PHE A 13 -1.61 42.27 -21.58
N TRP A 14 -1.98 41.77 -20.39
CA TRP A 14 -1.62 40.45 -19.89
C TRP A 14 -0.45 39.76 -20.61
N VAL A 15 0.77 39.94 -20.09
CA VAL A 15 1.78 38.90 -20.20
C VAL A 15 1.89 38.25 -18.83
N PHE A 16 1.14 37.16 -18.74
CA PHE A 16 1.15 36.18 -17.68
C PHE A 16 2.56 35.92 -17.15
N ILE A 17 2.66 36.05 -15.83
CA ILE A 17 3.60 35.31 -15.00
C ILE A 17 3.40 33.83 -15.30
N PHE A 18 4.15 33.28 -16.26
CA PHE A 18 4.46 31.85 -16.29
C PHE A 18 5.53 31.59 -15.23
N GLY A 19 5.16 31.83 -13.97
CA GLY A 19 5.76 31.11 -12.87
C GLY A 19 5.45 29.65 -13.13
N LYS A 20 6.44 28.89 -13.56
CA LYS A 20 6.35 27.43 -13.63
C LYS A 20 5.97 26.96 -12.23
N CYS A 21 4.68 26.68 -12.04
CA CYS A 21 4.22 25.84 -10.95
C CYS A 21 4.75 24.45 -11.29
N GLN A 22 6.00 24.17 -10.87
CA GLN A 22 6.45 22.80 -10.72
C GLN A 22 5.51 22.20 -9.68
N THR A 23 4.54 21.44 -10.16
CA THR A 23 3.93 20.43 -9.33
C THR A 23 5.08 19.49 -8.98
N GLU A 24 5.49 19.52 -7.72
CA GLU A 24 6.35 18.53 -7.11
C GLU A 24 5.69 17.16 -7.29
N GLU A 25 5.93 16.50 -8.43
CA GLU A 25 5.80 15.06 -8.55
C GLU A 25 6.95 14.45 -7.75
N VAL A 26 6.84 14.49 -6.42
CA VAL A 26 7.70 13.67 -5.55
C VAL A 26 7.24 12.23 -5.74
N LEU A 27 7.74 11.62 -6.81
CA LEU A 27 7.84 10.18 -6.98
C LEU A 27 8.81 9.68 -5.91
N VAL A 28 8.27 9.06 -4.85
CA VAL A 28 9.00 8.58 -3.67
C VAL A 28 9.94 7.40 -3.99
N SER A 29 10.00 6.98 -5.25
CA SER A 29 10.90 5.94 -5.78
C SER A 29 12.39 6.32 -5.80
N VAL A 30 12.80 7.51 -5.37
CA VAL A 30 14.24 7.79 -5.20
C VAL A 30 14.70 7.10 -3.91
N THR A 31 15.04 5.82 -4.04
CA THR A 31 15.96 5.19 -3.10
C THR A 31 17.26 5.98 -3.16
N ASP A 32 17.59 6.63 -2.05
CA ASP A 32 18.97 7.07 -1.83
C ASP A 32 19.85 5.82 -1.97
N ARG A 33 20.76 5.84 -2.93
CA ARG A 33 21.69 4.73 -3.21
C ARG A 33 22.60 4.41 -2.02
N MET A 34 22.52 5.19 -0.94
CA MET A 34 23.24 5.01 0.33
C MET A 34 22.44 4.33 1.45
N THR A 35 21.15 3.99 1.27
CA THR A 35 20.46 3.14 2.27
C THR A 35 20.98 1.71 2.16
N SER A 36 21.78 1.32 3.15
CA SER A 36 22.32 -0.04 3.30
C SER A 36 21.20 -1.08 3.19
N SER A 37 21.45 -2.20 2.49
CA SER A 37 20.51 -3.32 2.43
C SER A 37 20.11 -3.83 3.82
N ASN A 38 20.92 -3.56 4.84
CA ASN A 38 20.69 -3.96 6.23
C ASN A 38 19.57 -3.17 6.94
N GLU A 39 19.03 -2.11 6.32
CA GLU A 39 17.92 -1.32 6.88
C GLU A 39 16.60 -1.50 6.14
N ARG A 40 16.56 -2.33 5.08
CA ARG A 40 15.36 -2.55 4.29
C ARG A 40 14.34 -3.37 5.09
N LYS A 41 13.10 -2.88 5.13
CA LYS A 41 11.97 -3.56 5.76
C LYS A 41 10.87 -3.85 4.76
N TYR A 42 10.08 -4.89 5.02
CA TYR A 42 9.04 -5.38 4.13
C TYR A 42 7.67 -5.26 4.78
N ILE A 43 6.71 -4.71 4.05
CA ILE A 43 5.29 -4.79 4.40
C ILE A 43 4.63 -5.71 3.37
N ILE A 44 4.03 -6.78 3.87
CA ILE A 44 3.20 -7.72 3.14
C ILE A 44 1.77 -7.49 3.64
N TYR A 45 0.76 -7.70 2.81
CA TYR A 45 -0.63 -7.61 3.27
C TYR A 45 -1.51 -8.64 2.59
N ASP A 46 -2.58 -9.05 3.26
CA ASP A 46 -3.70 -9.78 2.64
C ASP A 46 -5.03 -9.15 3.05
N VAL A 47 -6.07 -9.58 2.37
CA VAL A 47 -7.43 -9.10 2.47
C VAL A 47 -8.34 -10.30 2.68
N ASN A 48 -9.45 -10.10 3.39
CA ASN A 48 -10.50 -11.10 3.55
C ASN A 48 -10.75 -11.92 2.26
N HIS A 49 -10.80 -13.25 2.36
CA HIS A 49 -10.89 -14.16 1.21
C HIS A 49 -12.15 -13.94 0.35
N GLY A 50 -13.23 -13.42 0.95
CA GLY A 50 -14.45 -13.05 0.23
C GLY A 50 -14.30 -11.86 -0.72
N GLU A 51 -13.22 -11.07 -0.59
CA GLU A 51 -13.06 -9.84 -1.36
C GLU A 51 -12.56 -10.08 -2.78
N GLY A 52 -13.27 -9.48 -3.73
CA GLY A 52 -12.99 -9.58 -5.16
C GLY A 52 -11.80 -8.75 -5.62
N PHE A 53 -11.37 -8.99 -6.86
CA PHE A 53 -10.22 -8.36 -7.50
C PHE A 53 -10.23 -6.82 -7.41
N ASN A 54 -11.37 -6.18 -7.66
CA ASN A 54 -11.46 -4.72 -7.69
C ASN A 54 -11.37 -4.07 -6.31
N LEU A 55 -11.92 -4.69 -5.26
CA LEU A 55 -11.78 -4.17 -3.91
C LEU A 55 -10.34 -4.32 -3.42
N ARG A 56 -9.67 -5.44 -3.74
CA ARG A 56 -8.24 -5.63 -3.42
C ARG A 56 -7.34 -4.58 -4.07
N ARG A 57 -7.68 -4.10 -5.26
CA ARG A 57 -6.99 -2.96 -5.90
C ARG A 57 -7.18 -1.65 -5.15
N ASP A 58 -8.33 -1.45 -4.53
CA ASP A 58 -8.56 -0.28 -3.68
C ASP A 58 -7.77 -0.39 -2.37
N VAL A 59 -7.75 -1.57 -1.74
CA VAL A 59 -6.94 -1.83 -0.54
C VAL A 59 -5.45 -1.65 -0.81
N PHE A 60 -4.95 -2.05 -1.99
CA PHE A 60 -3.58 -1.76 -2.41
C PHE A 60 -3.23 -0.27 -2.26
N MET A 61 -4.12 0.63 -2.69
CA MET A 61 -3.87 2.06 -2.62
C MET A 61 -3.74 2.54 -1.16
N ARG A 62 -4.53 1.98 -0.24
CA ARG A 62 -4.48 2.30 1.19
C ARG A 62 -3.15 1.87 1.81
N ILE A 63 -2.67 0.67 1.49
CA ILE A 63 -1.40 0.14 1.99
C ILE A 63 -0.20 0.83 1.32
N ALA A 64 -0.29 1.15 0.03
CA ALA A 64 0.73 1.94 -0.65
C ALA A 64 0.86 3.34 -0.04
N ASP A 65 -0.25 3.97 0.37
CA ASP A 65 -0.22 5.25 1.07
C ASP A 65 0.42 5.13 2.47
N THR A 66 0.16 4.04 3.21
CA THR A 66 0.86 3.74 4.47
C THR A 66 2.37 3.62 4.27
N VAL A 67 2.81 2.84 3.27
CA VAL A 67 4.24 2.66 2.94
C VAL A 67 4.85 4.00 2.56
N ARG A 68 4.16 4.79 1.74
CA ARG A 68 4.60 6.14 1.36
C ARG A 68 4.81 7.03 2.58
N THR A 69 3.83 7.06 3.50
CA THR A 69 3.92 7.83 4.74
C THR A 69 5.09 7.38 5.62
N LEU A 70 5.32 6.08 5.77
CA LEU A 70 6.48 5.57 6.52
C LEU A 70 7.81 5.98 5.88
N ARG A 71 7.90 5.96 4.54
CA ARG A 71 9.10 6.42 3.81
C ARG A 71 9.34 7.92 3.95
N GLU A 72 8.28 8.73 3.88
CA GLU A 72 8.35 10.17 4.14
C GLU A 72 8.82 10.49 5.57
N ARG A 73 8.57 9.59 6.53
CA ARG A 73 9.09 9.65 7.91
C ARG A 73 10.51 9.10 8.09
N GLY A 74 11.18 8.69 7.01
CA GLY A 74 12.56 8.22 7.03
C GLY A 74 12.76 6.72 7.16
N HIS A 75 11.70 5.90 7.11
CA HIS A 75 11.79 4.45 7.21
C HIS A 75 11.95 3.78 5.84
N ASN A 76 12.86 2.82 5.68
CA ASN A 76 13.12 2.16 4.40
C ASN A 76 12.21 0.95 4.13
N TYR A 77 10.89 1.17 4.09
CA TYR A 77 9.91 0.11 3.78
C TYR A 77 9.75 -0.13 2.27
N VAL A 78 9.60 -1.39 1.90
CA VAL A 78 9.26 -1.91 0.56
C VAL A 78 7.94 -2.67 0.66
N LEU A 79 7.03 -2.43 -0.27
CA LEU A 79 5.74 -3.13 -0.32
C LEU A 79 5.87 -4.43 -1.11
N VAL A 80 5.59 -5.56 -0.45
CA VAL A 80 5.51 -6.86 -1.09
C VAL A 80 4.11 -7.05 -1.66
N LEU A 81 4.03 -7.25 -2.96
CA LEU A 81 2.78 -7.40 -3.69
C LEU A 81 2.18 -8.81 -3.45
N PRO A 82 0.96 -8.92 -2.89
CA PRO A 82 0.35 -10.22 -2.61
C PRO A 82 -0.02 -10.93 -3.92
N PRO A 83 0.33 -12.21 -4.10
CA PRO A 83 -0.04 -12.98 -5.28
C PRO A 83 -1.56 -13.01 -5.47
N TRP A 84 -2.01 -12.93 -6.73
CA TRP A 84 -3.41 -13.11 -7.07
C TRP A 84 -3.77 -14.59 -7.03
N GLY A 85 -4.68 -14.94 -6.12
CA GLY A 85 -5.10 -16.30 -5.83
C GLY A 85 -6.31 -16.34 -4.91
N GLY A 86 -6.97 -17.50 -4.80
CA GLY A 86 -8.04 -17.71 -3.82
C GLY A 86 -9.27 -16.79 -3.96
N LEU A 87 -9.45 -16.13 -5.11
CA LEU A 87 -10.54 -15.18 -5.33
C LEU A 87 -11.86 -15.89 -5.60
N TYR A 88 -12.93 -15.42 -4.96
CA TYR A 88 -14.30 -15.81 -5.30
C TYR A 88 -14.54 -15.53 -6.80
N HIS A 89 -14.99 -16.54 -7.55
CA HIS A 89 -15.13 -16.60 -9.03
C HIS A 89 -13.90 -16.97 -9.87
N TRP A 90 -12.72 -17.19 -9.30
CA TRP A 90 -11.57 -17.67 -10.07
C TRP A 90 -11.55 -19.20 -10.15
N LYS A 91 -11.28 -19.75 -11.34
CA LYS A 91 -11.38 -21.20 -11.61
C LYS A 91 -10.44 -22.06 -10.75
N THR A 92 -9.34 -21.49 -10.28
CA THR A 92 -8.30 -22.19 -9.51
C THR A 92 -7.98 -21.43 -8.22
N ALA A 93 -8.34 -22.02 -7.08
CA ALA A 93 -8.13 -21.43 -5.76
C ALA A 93 -6.63 -21.27 -5.41
N GLU A 94 -5.76 -22.15 -5.90
CA GLU A 94 -4.31 -22.18 -5.58
C GLU A 94 -3.45 -21.40 -6.59
N SER A 95 -4.03 -20.40 -7.25
CA SER A 95 -3.28 -19.57 -8.19
C SER A 95 -2.31 -18.66 -7.42
N LYS A 96 -1.02 -18.66 -7.78
CA LYS A 96 0.01 -17.78 -7.20
C LYS A 96 0.47 -16.75 -8.22
N LEU A 97 -0.48 -16.04 -8.82
CA LEU A 97 -0.20 -15.21 -9.99
C LEU A 97 0.48 -13.89 -9.58
N PRO A 98 1.62 -13.52 -10.22
CA PRO A 98 2.28 -12.25 -9.93
C PRO A 98 1.48 -11.06 -10.45
N TRP A 99 1.74 -9.89 -9.91
CA TRP A 99 1.12 -8.63 -10.34
C TRP A 99 1.49 -8.26 -11.77
N SER A 100 2.68 -8.62 -12.24
CA SER A 100 3.15 -8.37 -13.60
C SER A 100 2.24 -8.92 -14.71
N LEU A 101 1.39 -9.90 -14.41
CA LEU A 101 0.37 -10.40 -15.34
C LEU A 101 -0.79 -9.41 -15.56
N PHE A 102 -1.07 -8.55 -14.58
CA PHE A 102 -2.24 -7.66 -14.60
C PHE A 102 -1.85 -6.18 -14.70
N PHE A 103 -0.72 -5.81 -14.10
CA PHE A 103 -0.27 -4.44 -13.97
C PHE A 103 1.18 -4.26 -14.44
N ASP A 104 1.49 -3.06 -14.90
CA ASP A 104 2.86 -2.64 -15.17
C ASP A 104 3.55 -2.30 -13.84
N VAL A 105 4.27 -3.27 -13.27
CA VAL A 105 4.94 -3.14 -11.97
C VAL A 105 5.92 -1.95 -11.94
N ALA A 106 6.55 -1.63 -13.08
CA ALA A 106 7.41 -0.45 -13.19
C ALA A 106 6.66 0.87 -12.94
N SER A 107 5.41 0.99 -13.43
CA SER A 107 4.54 2.13 -13.13
C SER A 107 4.10 2.18 -11.67
N ILE A 108 3.94 1.02 -11.02
CA ILE A 108 3.64 0.98 -9.58
C ILE A 108 4.87 1.40 -8.77
N ASN A 109 6.06 0.92 -9.15
CA ASN A 109 7.32 1.18 -8.44
C ASN A 109 7.69 2.66 -8.39
N GLN A 110 7.19 3.45 -9.35
CA GLN A 110 7.27 4.90 -9.36
C GLN A 110 6.58 5.55 -8.13
N LEU A 111 5.46 4.98 -7.66
CA LEU A 111 4.71 5.47 -6.51
C LEU A 111 5.42 5.12 -5.18
N VAL A 112 5.69 3.83 -4.97
CA VAL A 112 6.38 3.28 -3.80
C VAL A 112 7.22 2.08 -4.23
N PRO A 113 8.37 1.82 -3.58
CA PRO A 113 9.17 0.62 -3.88
C PRO A 113 8.34 -0.64 -3.65
N VAL A 114 8.25 -1.48 -4.68
CA VAL A 114 7.49 -2.72 -4.64
C VAL A 114 8.30 -3.90 -5.14
N VAL A 115 8.03 -5.07 -4.59
CA VAL A 115 8.57 -6.36 -5.05
C VAL A 115 7.45 -7.38 -5.12
N GLU A 116 7.54 -8.33 -6.05
CA GLU A 116 6.62 -9.47 -6.08
C GLU A 116 6.90 -10.40 -4.88
N PHE A 117 5.88 -11.11 -4.38
CA PHE A 117 6.06 -12.00 -3.22
C PHE A 117 7.15 -13.07 -3.41
N HIS A 118 7.28 -13.64 -4.61
CA HIS A 118 8.34 -14.60 -4.90
C HIS A 118 9.74 -13.98 -4.88
N GLN A 119 9.87 -12.68 -5.21
CA GLN A 119 11.13 -11.94 -5.11
C GLN A 119 11.46 -11.68 -3.64
N PHE A 120 10.47 -11.28 -2.83
CA PHE A 120 10.63 -11.18 -1.38
C PHE A 120 11.19 -12.47 -0.78
N LEU A 121 10.59 -13.63 -1.09
CA LEU A 121 11.08 -14.92 -0.61
C LEU A 121 12.53 -15.22 -1.05
N GLN A 122 12.93 -14.79 -2.24
CA GLN A 122 14.31 -14.94 -2.71
C GLN A 122 15.26 -13.99 -1.97
N GLU A 123 14.87 -12.73 -1.79
CA GLU A 123 15.67 -11.69 -1.12
C GLU A 123 15.87 -11.99 0.37
N THR A 124 14.92 -12.68 1.01
CA THR A 124 15.02 -13.11 2.42
C THR A 124 15.51 -14.54 2.58
N ASN A 125 15.97 -15.21 1.52
CA ASN A 125 16.36 -16.63 1.56
C ASN A 125 15.27 -17.58 2.12
N ASN A 126 14.00 -17.23 1.94
CA ASN A 126 12.82 -17.89 2.52
C ASN A 126 12.82 -17.91 4.05
N ASP A 127 13.41 -16.89 4.68
CA ASP A 127 13.30 -16.67 6.11
C ASP A 127 11.84 -16.44 6.52
N ASP A 128 11.57 -16.75 7.79
CA ASP A 128 10.25 -16.59 8.38
C ASP A 128 9.86 -15.11 8.44
N ILE A 129 8.57 -14.83 8.26
CA ILE A 129 8.03 -13.48 8.46
C ILE A 129 8.14 -13.14 9.95
N ASP A 130 8.66 -11.98 10.30
CA ASP A 130 8.89 -11.62 11.70
C ASP A 130 7.58 -11.54 12.47
N GLU A 131 6.60 -10.77 11.95
CA GLU A 131 5.33 -10.59 12.65
C GLU A 131 4.14 -10.57 11.69
N VAL A 132 3.07 -11.25 12.11
CA VAL A 132 1.73 -11.12 11.54
C VAL A 132 0.89 -10.23 12.45
N ILE A 133 0.29 -9.20 11.87
CA ILE A 133 -0.67 -8.32 12.51
C ILE A 133 -2.03 -8.57 11.87
N TYR A 134 -2.93 -9.20 12.61
CA TYR A 134 -4.30 -9.44 12.16
C TYR A 134 -5.21 -8.29 12.58
N LEU A 135 -5.66 -7.50 11.61
CA LEU A 135 -6.54 -6.36 11.88
C LEU A 135 -7.97 -6.83 12.13
N GLN A 136 -8.63 -6.19 13.08
CA GLN A 136 -10.03 -6.49 13.43
C GLN A 136 -10.77 -5.23 13.89
N GLY A 137 -12.09 -5.31 13.94
CA GLY A 137 -12.91 -4.27 14.57
C GLY A 137 -12.78 -4.28 16.09
N TYR A 138 -13.32 -3.25 16.73
CA TYR A 138 -13.58 -3.25 18.18
C TYR A 138 -14.87 -4.04 18.44
N VAL A 139 -14.86 -4.95 19.42
CA VAL A 139 -16.02 -5.80 19.76
C VAL A 139 -17.20 -4.95 20.21
N GLU A 140 -16.91 -3.87 20.93
CA GLU A 140 -17.86 -2.87 21.40
C GLU A 140 -18.41 -1.96 20.30
N GLY A 141 -17.85 -2.03 19.08
CA GLY A 141 -18.16 -1.12 17.98
C GLY A 141 -17.71 0.32 18.26
N TRP A 142 -18.30 1.28 17.55
CA TRP A 142 -18.21 2.70 17.89
C TRP A 142 -19.56 3.18 18.42
N LYS A 143 -19.55 4.00 19.47
CA LYS A 143 -20.75 4.49 20.13
C LYS A 143 -21.18 5.84 19.56
N ASP A 144 -22.48 6.09 19.59
CA ASP A 144 -23.09 7.42 19.40
C ASP A 144 -22.73 8.16 18.10
N GLY A 145 -22.37 7.41 17.04
CA GLY A 145 -22.00 7.99 15.75
C GLY A 145 -20.63 8.68 15.71
N HIS A 146 -19.84 8.59 16.78
CA HIS A 146 -18.50 9.18 16.84
C HIS A 146 -17.45 8.16 16.39
N PHE A 147 -16.93 8.32 15.18
CA PHE A 147 -15.81 7.54 14.67
C PHE A 147 -14.50 8.11 15.24
N GLU A 148 -13.88 7.38 16.16
CA GLU A 148 -12.62 7.77 16.79
C GLU A 148 -11.46 7.03 16.12
N ILE A 149 -10.43 7.76 15.71
CA ILE A 149 -9.21 7.16 15.16
C ILE A 149 -8.37 6.60 16.30
N LYS A 150 -8.25 5.27 16.36
CA LYS A 150 -7.49 4.55 17.40
C LYS A 150 -7.13 3.13 17.00
N TYR A 151 -6.16 2.57 17.72
CA TYR A 151 -5.81 1.17 17.63
C TYR A 151 -5.38 0.64 19.00
N ASP A 152 -5.66 -0.63 19.27
CA ASP A 152 -5.24 -1.33 20.48
C ASP A 152 -4.88 -2.78 20.16
N LYS A 153 -3.78 -3.27 20.75
CA LYS A 153 -3.54 -4.71 20.82
C LYS A 153 -4.63 -5.34 21.69
N ARG A 154 -5.38 -6.28 21.13
CA ARG A 154 -6.53 -6.93 21.78
C ARG A 154 -6.46 -8.44 21.59
N GLU A 155 -7.29 -9.15 22.35
CA GLU A 155 -7.51 -10.57 22.08
C GLU A 155 -8.11 -10.76 20.68
N CYS A 156 -7.70 -11.82 20.02
CA CYS A 156 -8.17 -12.16 18.69
C CYS A 156 -9.64 -12.58 18.72
N ILE A 157 -10.48 -11.90 17.94
CA ILE A 157 -11.88 -12.28 17.74
C ILE A 157 -11.93 -13.55 16.87
N ASP A 158 -11.33 -13.47 15.69
CA ASP A 158 -11.31 -14.56 14.70
C ASP A 158 -9.89 -14.98 14.28
N GLY A 159 -8.85 -14.19 14.57
CA GLY A 159 -7.50 -14.43 14.06
C GLY A 159 -6.95 -15.82 14.37
N ASN A 160 -7.23 -16.36 15.56
CA ASN A 160 -6.82 -17.71 15.98
C ASN A 160 -7.45 -18.84 15.15
N LYS A 161 -8.50 -18.57 14.38
CA LYS A 161 -9.09 -19.55 13.44
C LYS A 161 -8.24 -19.72 12.18
N TYR A 162 -7.49 -18.68 11.81
CA TYR A 162 -6.70 -18.63 10.59
C TYR A 162 -5.20 -18.88 10.84
N TYR A 163 -4.73 -18.56 12.04
CA TYR A 163 -3.33 -18.72 12.43
C TYR A 163 -3.18 -19.73 13.56
N GLY A 164 -2.37 -20.77 13.33
CA GLY A 164 -2.10 -21.82 14.29
C GLY A 164 -0.62 -21.90 14.64
N PHE A 165 -0.30 -21.97 15.93
CA PHE A 165 1.06 -22.12 16.40
C PHE A 165 1.48 -23.59 16.45
N ARG A 166 2.53 -23.96 15.70
CA ARG A 166 3.08 -25.33 15.62
C ARG A 166 4.59 -25.26 15.42
N ASP A 167 5.32 -26.13 16.12
CA ASP A 167 6.79 -26.25 16.00
C ASP A 167 7.53 -24.91 16.22
N GLY A 168 7.03 -24.10 17.17
CA GLY A 168 7.65 -22.81 17.52
C GLY A 168 7.36 -21.68 16.54
N LYS A 169 6.46 -21.88 15.56
CA LYS A 169 6.16 -20.91 14.49
C LYS A 169 4.66 -20.81 14.23
N TRP A 170 4.23 -19.69 13.67
CA TRP A 170 2.85 -19.44 13.27
C TRP A 170 2.63 -19.85 11.81
N HIS A 171 1.65 -20.72 11.60
CA HIS A 171 1.23 -21.21 10.29
C HIS A 171 -0.11 -20.57 9.92
N GLY A 172 -0.31 -20.27 8.65
CA GLY A 172 -1.50 -19.62 8.11
C GLY A 172 -1.63 -19.84 6.60
N TRP A 173 -2.52 -19.10 5.95
CA TRP A 173 -2.76 -19.24 4.51
C TRP A 173 -1.55 -18.85 3.66
N PHE A 174 -0.90 -17.72 3.98
CA PHE A 174 0.27 -17.17 3.30
C PHE A 174 0.24 -17.36 1.77
N PHE A 175 -0.88 -16.99 1.15
CA PHE A 175 -1.11 -17.09 -0.30
C PHE A 175 -0.89 -18.49 -0.89
N SER A 176 -1.20 -19.57 -0.16
CA SER A 176 -0.95 -20.99 -0.49
C SER A 176 0.52 -21.43 -0.53
N TYR A 177 1.44 -20.67 0.06
CA TYR A 177 2.84 -21.06 0.19
C TYR A 177 3.06 -21.90 1.45
N ASN A 178 3.06 -23.23 1.30
CA ASN A 178 3.22 -24.18 2.42
C ASN A 178 4.53 -24.03 3.22
N GLY A 179 5.56 -23.42 2.65
CA GLY A 179 6.85 -23.20 3.31
C GLY A 179 6.94 -21.89 4.09
N VAL A 180 5.94 -21.01 3.97
CA VAL A 180 5.95 -19.69 4.62
C VAL A 180 5.30 -19.80 6.00
N ARG A 181 5.97 -19.22 6.99
CA ARG A 181 5.53 -19.17 8.39
C ARG A 181 5.96 -17.85 9.02
N ALA A 182 5.46 -17.55 10.21
CA ALA A 182 5.80 -16.36 10.95
C ALA A 182 6.37 -16.65 12.35
N ILE A 183 7.18 -15.73 12.88
CA ILE A 183 7.79 -15.81 14.21
C ILE A 183 6.79 -15.38 15.28
N ALA A 184 6.09 -14.26 15.06
CA ALA A 184 5.08 -13.74 15.96
C ALA A 184 3.74 -13.49 15.28
N PHE A 185 2.67 -13.49 16.08
CA PHE A 185 1.30 -13.21 15.65
C PHE A 185 0.59 -12.41 16.74
N SER A 186 -0.17 -11.40 16.33
CA SER A 186 -1.04 -10.66 17.24
C SER A 186 -2.25 -10.08 16.51
N CYS A 187 -3.33 -9.82 17.26
CA CYS A 187 -4.50 -9.12 16.75
C CYS A 187 -4.53 -7.68 17.25
N VAL A 188 -4.89 -6.77 16.35
CA VAL A 188 -5.02 -5.34 16.66
C VAL A 188 -6.43 -4.89 16.25
N SER A 189 -7.21 -4.43 17.22
CA SER A 189 -8.46 -3.74 16.94
C SER A 189 -8.12 -2.34 16.46
N ILE A 190 -8.61 -1.94 15.29
CA ILE A 190 -8.27 -0.66 14.66
C ILE A 190 -9.51 0.02 14.08
N GLN A 191 -9.59 1.33 14.27
CA GLN A 191 -10.50 2.26 13.60
C GLN A 191 -9.63 3.39 13.06
N GLY A 192 -9.43 3.46 11.75
CA GLY A 192 -8.56 4.48 11.19
C GLY A 192 -8.20 4.25 9.74
N ASP A 193 -7.20 4.99 9.32
CA ASP A 193 -6.77 5.14 7.94
C ASP A 193 -5.31 4.71 7.71
N SER A 194 -4.81 4.94 6.50
CA SER A 194 -3.41 4.68 6.14
C SER A 194 -2.38 5.31 7.09
N ASN A 195 -2.66 6.49 7.66
CA ASN A 195 -1.77 7.15 8.63
C ASN A 195 -1.83 6.44 9.98
N THR A 196 -3.01 5.98 10.37
CA THR A 196 -3.22 5.22 11.61
C THR A 196 -2.43 3.91 11.58
N LEU A 197 -2.44 3.20 10.43
CA LEU A 197 -1.61 2.01 10.24
C LEU A 197 -0.11 2.35 10.27
N ALA A 198 0.31 3.48 9.68
CA ALA A 198 1.71 3.91 9.75
C ALA A 198 2.14 4.19 11.20
N ASP A 199 1.29 4.83 12.00
CA ASP A 199 1.54 5.09 13.42
C ASP A 199 1.66 3.79 14.23
N LEU A 200 0.78 2.81 13.98
CA LEU A 200 0.86 1.49 14.59
C LEU A 200 2.20 0.81 14.27
N ILE A 201 2.57 0.77 13.00
CA ILE A 201 3.82 0.13 12.55
C ILE A 201 5.04 0.79 13.18
N GLU A 202 5.11 2.12 13.14
CA GLU A 202 6.25 2.87 13.65
C GLU A 202 6.41 2.76 15.17
N ARG A 203 5.32 2.87 15.93
CA ARG A 203 5.38 2.90 17.40
C ARG A 203 5.47 1.53 18.03
N ASN A 204 4.84 0.51 17.43
CA ASN A 204 4.66 -0.79 18.08
C ASN A 204 5.41 -1.93 17.39
N HIS A 205 5.78 -1.79 16.12
CA HIS A 205 6.31 -2.88 15.30
C HIS A 205 7.59 -2.51 14.54
N SER A 206 8.27 -1.43 14.94
CA SER A 206 9.47 -0.93 14.27
C SER A 206 10.69 -1.85 14.40
N ALA A 207 10.68 -2.85 15.28
CA ALA A 207 11.78 -3.81 15.39
C ALA A 207 11.74 -4.90 14.30
N ALA A 208 10.58 -5.17 13.70
CA ALA A 208 10.43 -6.20 12.68
C ALA A 208 11.00 -5.75 11.33
N ASN A 209 11.64 -6.66 10.61
CA ASN A 209 12.10 -6.46 9.24
C ASN A 209 11.04 -6.89 8.22
N SER A 210 10.11 -7.78 8.59
CA SER A 210 9.00 -8.21 7.75
C SER A 210 7.68 -8.26 8.52
N LEU A 211 6.71 -7.46 8.07
CA LEU A 211 5.38 -7.34 8.66
C LEU A 211 4.33 -7.85 7.68
N PHE A 212 3.50 -8.79 8.11
CA PHE A 212 2.33 -9.25 7.37
C PHE A 212 1.06 -8.68 7.98
N ILE A 213 0.43 -7.75 7.27
CA ILE A 213 -0.81 -7.08 7.69
C ILE A 213 -2.00 -7.83 7.09
N ASP A 214 -2.64 -8.67 7.89
CA ASP A 214 -3.84 -9.37 7.47
C ASP A 214 -5.09 -8.51 7.72
N ARG A 215 -6.17 -8.77 6.96
CA ARG A 215 -7.43 -8.02 7.02
C ARG A 215 -7.24 -6.53 6.72
N ALA A 216 -6.37 -6.23 5.75
CA ALA A 216 -6.02 -4.87 5.36
C ALA A 216 -7.23 -4.04 4.87
N GLU A 217 -8.36 -4.66 4.51
CA GLU A 217 -9.59 -3.94 4.19
C GLU A 217 -10.15 -3.11 5.36
N ALA A 218 -9.76 -3.43 6.59
CA ALA A 218 -10.15 -2.69 7.80
C ALA A 218 -9.62 -1.25 7.81
N ILE A 219 -8.55 -0.97 7.07
CA ILE A 219 -7.93 0.35 6.97
C ILE A 219 -8.68 1.19 5.95
N LEU A 220 -9.01 2.44 6.29
CA LEU A 220 -9.62 3.41 5.38
C LEU A 220 -8.57 4.19 4.59
N HIS A 221 -9.00 4.86 3.52
CA HIS A 221 -8.16 5.87 2.86
C HIS A 221 -7.96 7.07 3.79
N SER A 222 -6.74 7.60 3.86
CA SER A 222 -6.41 8.79 4.66
C SER A 222 -7.19 10.02 4.21
N ARG A 223 -7.20 10.29 2.90
CA ARG A 223 -7.99 11.34 2.27
C ARG A 223 -8.53 10.85 0.93
N PHE A 224 -9.77 10.36 0.93
CA PHE A 224 -10.39 9.84 -0.27
C PHE A 224 -10.54 10.93 -1.36
N GLY A 225 -10.10 10.63 -2.58
CA GLY A 225 -10.25 11.52 -3.73
C GLY A 225 -9.24 12.67 -3.81
N ASP A 226 -8.28 12.74 -2.90
CA ASP A 226 -7.24 13.77 -2.93
C ASP A 226 -6.12 13.46 -3.95
N SER A 227 -5.09 14.31 -3.95
CA SER A 227 -3.91 14.14 -4.81
C SER A 227 -3.22 12.79 -4.60
N ARG A 228 -2.98 12.36 -3.34
CA ARG A 228 -2.27 11.11 -3.03
C ARG A 228 -3.09 9.89 -3.46
N TYR A 229 -4.39 9.92 -3.21
CA TYR A 229 -5.34 8.92 -3.69
C TYR A 229 -5.26 8.77 -5.22
N TRP A 230 -5.34 9.87 -5.97
CA TRP A 230 -5.31 9.80 -7.42
C TRP A 230 -3.94 9.41 -7.97
N GLN A 231 -2.84 9.79 -7.32
CA GLN A 231 -1.49 9.31 -7.67
C GLN A 231 -1.41 7.79 -7.54
N ALA A 232 -1.86 7.23 -6.43
CA ALA A 232 -1.87 5.78 -6.22
C ALA A 232 -2.74 5.07 -7.28
N ARG A 233 -3.93 5.62 -7.57
CA ARG A 233 -4.83 5.08 -8.60
C ARG A 233 -4.21 5.11 -9.99
N ARG A 234 -3.49 6.16 -10.36
CA ARG A 234 -2.84 6.33 -11.68
C ARG A 234 -1.60 5.46 -11.85
N ALA A 235 -0.92 5.11 -10.75
CA ALA A 235 0.26 4.24 -10.77
C ALA A 235 -0.07 2.80 -11.20
N MET A 236 -1.29 2.32 -10.88
CA MET A 236 -1.79 1.00 -11.30
C MET A 236 -2.18 0.97 -12.80
N ARG A 237 -1.21 1.13 -13.68
CA ARG A 237 -1.39 0.94 -15.13
C ARG A 237 -1.49 -0.55 -15.45
N TYR A 238 -2.39 -0.92 -16.37
CA TYR A 238 -2.50 -2.33 -16.80
C TYR A 238 -1.23 -2.78 -17.52
N ALA A 239 -0.96 -4.09 -17.45
CA ALA A 239 0.17 -4.70 -18.16
C ALA A 239 0.07 -4.45 -19.67
N LYS A 240 1.21 -4.18 -20.33
CA LYS A 240 1.26 -3.77 -21.74
C LYS A 240 0.56 -4.74 -22.68
N HIS A 241 0.68 -6.05 -22.43
CA HIS A 241 0.04 -7.08 -23.25
C HIS A 241 -1.50 -7.04 -23.13
N LEU A 242 -2.06 -6.72 -21.96
CA LEU A 242 -3.50 -6.53 -21.78
C LEU A 242 -4.00 -5.28 -22.49
N VAL A 243 -3.21 -4.20 -22.44
CA VAL A 243 -3.51 -2.96 -23.17
C VAL A 243 -3.50 -3.22 -24.68
N GLN A 244 -2.52 -3.97 -25.18
CA GLN A 244 -2.44 -4.35 -26.60
C GLN A 244 -3.67 -5.15 -27.02
N LEU A 245 -4.02 -6.21 -26.29
CA LEU A 245 -5.21 -7.02 -26.57
C LEU A 245 -6.50 -6.18 -26.58
N GLY A 246 -6.63 -5.25 -25.62
CA GLY A 246 -7.77 -4.35 -25.56
C GLY A 246 -7.81 -3.37 -26.73
N ASN A 247 -6.65 -2.93 -27.24
CA ASN A 247 -6.58 -2.07 -28.42
C ASN A 247 -6.85 -2.83 -29.72
N ASP A 248 -6.39 -4.07 -29.84
CA ASP A 248 -6.64 -4.91 -31.02
C ASP A 248 -8.12 -5.24 -31.19
N PHE A 249 -8.88 -5.27 -30.09
CA PHE A 249 -10.33 -5.49 -30.11
C PHE A 249 -11.14 -4.24 -30.47
N ARG A 250 -10.61 -3.03 -30.21
CA ARG A 250 -11.33 -1.75 -30.37
C ARG A 250 -11.43 -1.32 -31.83
#